data_AF-A0A3D4XSK9-F1
#
_entry.id   AF-A0A3D4XSK9-F1
#
_cell.length_a   1.000
_cell.length_b   1.000
_cell.length_c   1.000
_cell.angle_alpha   90.00
_cell.angle_beta   90.00
_cell.angle_gamma   90.00
#
_symmetry.space_group_name_H-M   'P 1'
#
loop_
_entity.id
_entity.type
_entity.pdbx_description
1 polymer ?
#
loop_
_entity_poly.entity_id
_entity_poly.type
_entity_poly.pdbx_seq_one_letter_code
_entity_poly.pdbx_strand_id
1 'polypeptide(L)'
;MPLAKNAATSGLFLIDSKDQGSMIAQSSDMTQFAFQHCNAHLKASLDDKTTVTLAEKPLNVWSLGSYEYVVSAEADVTQEATPTQKHKYVCRISYKNGDDISGGADFANWSLDGLSKIDADAQDAP
;
A
#
# COMPACT_ATOMS: atom_id res chain seq x y z
N MET A 1 34.96 31.60 -32.79
CA MET A 1 33.62 31.01 -32.57
C MET A 1 33.78 29.82 -31.61
N PRO A 2 33.18 29.82 -30.40
CA PRO A 2 33.41 28.74 -29.43
C PRO A 2 32.25 27.73 -29.31
N LEU A 3 32.67 26.46 -29.38
CA LEU A 3 32.23 25.21 -28.73
C LEU A 3 31.00 25.21 -27.79
N ALA A 4 29.99 24.40 -28.12
CA ALA A 4 29.04 23.76 -27.19
C ALA A 4 28.47 22.48 -27.86
N LYS A 5 28.83 21.26 -27.45
CA LYS A 5 28.38 20.45 -26.29
C LYS A 5 27.26 19.46 -26.66
N ASN A 6 27.63 18.17 -26.56
CA ASN A 6 26.87 17.02 -26.03
C ASN A 6 25.69 16.52 -26.89
N ALA A 7 25.70 15.30 -27.44
CA ALA A 7 25.64 14.00 -26.76
C ALA A 7 24.50 13.90 -25.75
N ALA A 8 23.38 13.27 -26.14
CA ALA A 8 22.68 12.26 -25.34
C ALA A 8 21.36 11.88 -26.05
N THR A 9 21.21 10.69 -26.62
CA THR A 9 20.89 9.40 -25.99
C THR A 9 19.42 9.06 -26.26
N SER A 10 19.23 8.11 -27.16
CA SER A 10 18.20 7.07 -27.15
C SER A 10 16.73 7.45 -26.96
N GLY A 11 15.96 7.28 -28.05
CA GLY A 11 14.51 7.09 -27.99
C GLY A 11 14.14 5.73 -27.38
N LEU A 12 14.44 5.54 -26.09
CA LEU A 12 14.06 4.36 -25.33
C LEU A 12 13.13 4.77 -24.19
N PHE A 13 11.92 4.20 -24.20
CA PHE A 13 10.88 4.30 -23.19
C PHE A 13 10.05 5.59 -23.14
N LEU A 14 9.37 5.91 -24.25
CA LEU A 14 7.96 6.35 -24.13
C LEU A 14 7.08 5.12 -24.32
N ILE A 15 7.06 4.24 -23.31
CA ILE A 15 5.86 3.43 -23.11
C ILE A 15 4.87 4.41 -22.48
N ASP A 16 4.02 4.99 -23.33
CA ASP A 16 2.77 5.65 -22.95
C ASP A 16 1.87 4.57 -22.34
N SER A 17 2.23 4.05 -21.16
CA SER A 17 1.27 3.38 -20.29
C SER A 17 0.38 4.49 -19.77
N LYS A 18 -0.64 4.74 -20.58
CA LYS A 18 -1.73 5.69 -20.41
C LYS A 18 -2.68 5.27 -19.28
N ASP A 19 -2.12 4.77 -18.19
CA ASP A 19 -2.83 4.53 -16.95
C ASP A 19 -2.17 5.44 -15.91
N GLN A 20 -2.51 6.72 -15.99
CA GLN A 20 -2.28 7.61 -14.86
C GLN A 20 -3.15 7.06 -13.73
N GLY A 21 -2.53 6.28 -12.84
CA GLY A 21 -3.14 5.85 -11.60
C GLY A 21 -3.89 7.02 -10.98
N SER A 22 -5.21 6.91 -10.99
CA SER A 22 -6.06 7.97 -10.49
C SER A 22 -5.83 8.04 -8.98
N MET A 23 -5.18 9.11 -8.51
CA MET A 23 -5.05 9.42 -7.09
C MET A 23 -6.39 9.84 -6.45
N ILE A 24 -7.52 9.57 -7.11
CA ILE A 24 -8.85 9.67 -6.52
C ILE A 24 -9.05 8.43 -5.66
N ALA A 25 -9.53 8.59 -4.44
CA ALA A 25 -9.92 7.45 -3.62
C ALA A 25 -11.02 6.67 -4.36
N GLN A 26 -10.70 5.45 -4.81
CA GLN A 26 -11.64 4.61 -5.55
C GLN A 26 -12.25 3.60 -4.60
N SER A 27 -13.56 3.39 -4.71
CA SER A 27 -14.29 2.32 -4.03
C SER A 27 -14.73 1.32 -5.09
N SER A 28 -13.97 0.24 -5.23
CA SER A 28 -14.27 -0.93 -6.05
C SER A 28 -14.00 -2.21 -5.28
N ASP A 29 -14.51 -3.34 -5.77
CA ASP A 29 -14.25 -4.66 -5.18
C ASP A 29 -12.74 -4.92 -5.03
N MET A 30 -11.94 -4.52 -6.02
CA MET A 30 -10.47 -4.65 -5.98
C MET A 30 -9.83 -3.80 -4.89
N THR A 31 -10.29 -2.57 -4.67
CA THR A 31 -9.77 -1.74 -3.56
C THR A 31 -10.17 -2.30 -2.19
N GLN A 32 -11.31 -2.98 -2.11
CA GLN A 32 -11.74 -3.66 -0.89
C GLN A 32 -10.89 -4.90 -0.63
N PHE A 33 -10.62 -5.72 -1.64
CA PHE A 33 -9.68 -6.83 -1.53
C PHE A 33 -8.28 -6.34 -1.15
N ALA A 34 -7.77 -5.29 -1.79
CA ALA A 34 -6.48 -4.69 -1.43
C ALA A 34 -6.41 -4.33 0.06
N PHE A 35 -7.46 -3.69 0.60
CA PHE A 35 -7.53 -3.39 2.03
C PHE A 35 -7.54 -4.65 2.92
N GLN A 36 -8.34 -5.67 2.56
CA GLN A 36 -8.40 -6.92 3.31
C GLN A 36 -7.05 -7.67 3.32
N HIS A 37 -6.35 -7.70 2.20
CA HIS A 37 -5.05 -8.35 2.08
C HIS A 37 -3.96 -7.58 2.83
N CYS A 38 -3.97 -6.25 2.76
CA CYS A 38 -3.11 -5.40 3.59
C CYS A 38 -3.30 -5.65 5.09
N ASN A 39 -4.55 -5.80 5.51
CA ASN A 39 -4.91 -6.11 6.89
C ASN A 39 -4.42 -7.47 7.35
N ALA A 40 -4.51 -8.48 6.49
CA ALA A 40 -3.99 -9.82 6.75
C ALA A 40 -2.46 -9.82 6.83
N HIS A 41 -1.77 -9.11 5.92
CA HIS A 41 -0.33 -8.94 5.95
C HIS A 41 0.14 -8.23 7.22
N LEU A 42 -0.55 -7.17 7.65
CA LEU A 42 -0.25 -6.47 8.89
C LEU A 42 -0.36 -7.41 10.09
N LYS A 43 -1.46 -8.16 10.21
CA LYS A 43 -1.65 -9.16 11.27
C LYS A 43 -0.55 -10.23 11.27
N ALA A 44 -0.14 -10.70 10.10
CA ALA A 44 0.92 -11.69 9.95
C ALA A 44 2.32 -11.14 10.29
N SER A 45 2.51 -9.82 10.21
CA SER A 45 3.79 -9.16 10.54
C SER A 45 3.96 -8.82 12.02
N LEU A 46 2.89 -8.92 12.82
CA LEU A 46 2.88 -8.57 14.24
C LEU A 46 3.23 -9.79 15.09
N ASP A 47 3.97 -9.57 16.18
CA ASP A 47 4.29 -10.59 17.18
C ASP A 47 3.05 -11.04 17.97
N ASP A 48 3.07 -12.26 18.51
CA ASP A 48 1.96 -12.86 19.29
C ASP A 48 1.52 -12.05 20.53
N LYS A 49 2.35 -11.10 20.98
CA LYS A 49 2.08 -10.21 22.12
C LYS A 49 1.34 -8.93 21.74
N THR A 50 1.19 -8.66 20.45
CA THR A 50 0.56 -7.45 19.95
C THR A 50 -0.82 -7.78 19.40
N THR A 51 -1.85 -7.26 20.05
CA THR A 51 -3.23 -7.37 19.55
C THR A 51 -3.53 -6.16 18.68
N VAL A 52 -3.94 -6.40 17.43
CA VAL A 52 -4.37 -5.34 16.51
C VAL A 52 -5.85 -5.46 16.20
N THR A 53 -6.57 -4.35 16.39
CA THR A 53 -7.95 -4.17 15.97
C THR A 53 -7.95 -3.28 14.74
N LEU A 54 -8.49 -3.78 13.64
CA LEU A 54 -8.48 -3.08 12.36
C LEU A 54 -9.79 -2.33 12.16
N ALA A 55 -9.73 -1.17 11.51
CA ALA A 55 -10.94 -0.46 11.11
C ALA A 55 -11.78 -1.29 10.13
N GLU A 56 -13.10 -1.05 10.11
CA GLU A 56 -14.01 -1.71 9.16
C GLU A 56 -13.78 -1.25 7.71
N LYS A 57 -13.21 -0.06 7.53
CA LYS A 57 -12.96 0.57 6.24
C LYS A 57 -11.61 1.29 6.23
N PRO A 58 -10.94 1.36 5.07
CA PRO A 58 -9.73 2.16 4.94
C PRO A 58 -10.08 3.65 5.02
N LEU A 59 -9.10 4.48 5.40
CA LEU A 59 -9.22 5.93 5.29
C LEU A 59 -9.26 6.35 3.83
N ASN A 60 -8.32 5.83 3.03
CA ASN A 60 -8.22 6.08 1.60
C ASN A 60 -7.63 4.86 0.89
N VAL A 61 -8.05 4.62 -0.35
CA VAL A 61 -7.42 3.65 -1.24
C VAL A 61 -7.20 4.29 -2.60
N TRP A 62 -5.95 4.31 -3.05
CA TRP A 62 -5.55 4.86 -4.34
C TRP A 62 -5.15 3.72 -5.26
N SER A 63 -5.63 3.75 -6.51
CA SER A 63 -5.14 2.89 -7.57
C SER A 63 -3.99 3.61 -8.27
N LEU A 64 -2.82 3.00 -8.31
CA LEU A 64 -1.67 3.53 -9.05
C LEU A 64 -1.68 3.13 -10.53
N GLY A 65 -2.71 2.39 -10.97
CA GLY A 65 -2.73 1.76 -12.28
C GLY A 65 -1.94 0.45 -12.26
N SER A 66 -2.00 -0.32 -13.35
CA SER A 66 -1.33 -1.63 -13.47
C SER A 66 -1.63 -2.58 -12.28
N TYR A 67 -2.83 -2.49 -11.73
CA TYR A 67 -3.30 -3.29 -10.59
C TYR A 67 -2.46 -3.11 -9.30
N GLU A 68 -1.77 -1.97 -9.19
CA GLU A 68 -1.11 -1.54 -7.95
C GLU A 68 -2.04 -0.65 -7.15
N TYR A 69 -2.04 -0.85 -5.82
CA TYR A 69 -2.91 -0.14 -4.89
C TYR A 69 -2.11 0.36 -3.69
N VAL A 70 -2.48 1.55 -3.20
CA VAL A 70 -1.99 2.10 -1.94
C VAL A 70 -3.17 2.29 -1.02
N VAL A 71 -3.13 1.63 0.12
CA VAL A 71 -4.18 1.64 1.14
C VAL A 71 -3.67 2.39 2.35
N SER A 72 -4.36 3.46 2.73
CA SER A 72 -4.16 4.14 4.01
C SER A 72 -5.31 3.78 4.95
N ALA A 73 -4.98 3.32 6.15
CA ALA A 73 -5.96 2.89 7.13
C ALA A 73 -5.45 3.12 8.56
N GLU A 74 -6.36 2.94 9.53
CA GLU A 74 -6.06 3.02 10.95
C GLU A 74 -6.23 1.65 11.59
N ALA A 75 -5.38 1.38 12.57
CA ALA A 75 -5.43 0.20 13.39
C ALA A 75 -5.21 0.58 14.85
N ASP A 76 -6.03 0.04 15.74
CA ASP A 76 -5.86 0.16 17.18
C ASP A 76 -4.96 -0.99 17.65
N VAL A 77 -3.79 -0.64 18.15
CA VAL A 77 -2.73 -1.57 18.54
C VAL A 77 -2.65 -1.58 20.06
N THR A 78 -2.67 -2.77 20.64
CA THR A 78 -2.54 -2.99 22.08
C THR A 78 -1.37 -3.94 22.31
N GLN A 79 -0.37 -3.50 23.07
CA GLN A 79 0.74 -4.35 23.51
C GLN A 79 0.55 -4.69 24.98
N GLU A 80 1.18 -5.75 25.47
CA GLU A 80 1.10 -6.13 26.88
C GLU A 80 1.43 -4.94 27.79
N ALA A 81 0.51 -4.65 28.72
CA ALA A 81 0.63 -3.56 29.71
C ALA A 81 0.71 -2.13 29.14
N THR A 82 0.40 -1.90 27.86
CA THR A 82 0.22 -0.55 27.31
C THR A 82 -1.24 -0.25 26.96
N PRO A 83 -1.68 1.01 27.11
CA PRO A 83 -3.00 1.41 26.64
C PRO A 83 -3.07 1.26 25.11
N THR A 84 -4.25 0.91 24.60
CA THR A 84 -4.51 0.84 23.17
C THR A 84 -4.19 2.17 22.49
N GLN A 85 -3.36 2.12 21.45
CA GLN A 85 -2.98 3.29 20.65
C GLN A 85 -3.51 3.14 19.24
N LYS A 86 -4.04 4.24 18.70
CA LYS A 86 -4.48 4.30 17.31
C LYS A 86 -3.29 4.66 16.42
N HIS A 87 -2.93 3.77 15.52
CA HIS A 87 -1.87 3.97 14.54
C HIS A 87 -2.43 4.06 13.14
N LYS A 88 -1.85 4.97 12.35
CA LYS A 88 -2.09 5.05 10.91
C LYS A 88 -1.02 4.23 10.20
N TYR A 89 -1.43 3.44 9.23
CA TYR A 89 -0.52 2.72 8.35
C TYR A 89 -0.90 2.92 6.89
N VAL A 90 0.11 2.72 6.05
CA VAL A 90 0.03 2.74 4.61
C VAL A 90 0.57 1.40 4.12
N CYS A 91 -0.21 0.73 3.28
CA CYS A 91 0.14 -0.53 2.67
C CYS A 91 0.12 -0.37 1.15
N ARG A 92 1.21 -0.73 0.49
CA ARG A 92 1.31 -0.82 -0.96
C ARG A 92 1.26 -2.29 -1.35
N ILE A 93 0.30 -2.62 -2.19
CA ILE A 93 0.01 -3.98 -2.60
C ILE A 93 -0.30 -4.02 -4.09
N SER A 94 0.11 -5.09 -4.77
CA SER A 94 -0.12 -5.30 -6.19
C SER A 94 -0.86 -6.60 -6.44
N TYR A 95 -1.76 -6.59 -7.43
CA TYR A 95 -2.49 -7.76 -7.87
C TYR A 95 -1.84 -8.36 -9.13
N LYS A 96 -1.56 -9.67 -9.10
CA LYS A 96 -0.74 -10.35 -10.11
C LYS A 96 -1.53 -10.82 -11.33
N ASN A 97 -2.83 -11.05 -11.20
CA ASN A 97 -3.63 -11.68 -12.26
C ASN A 97 -4.26 -10.67 -13.23
N GLY A 98 -3.87 -9.40 -13.14
CA GLY A 98 -4.32 -8.36 -14.05
C GLY A 98 -5.85 -8.20 -14.06
N ASP A 99 -6.44 -8.24 -15.24
CA ASP A 99 -7.89 -8.05 -15.45
C ASP A 99 -8.77 -9.16 -14.86
N ASP A 100 -8.18 -10.30 -14.50
CA ASP A 100 -8.94 -11.39 -13.88
C ASP A 100 -9.24 -11.07 -12.42
N ILE A 101 -10.31 -10.32 -12.16
CA ILE A 101 -10.74 -9.96 -10.81
C ILE A 101 -11.34 -11.12 -10.01
N SER A 102 -11.59 -12.28 -10.63
CA SER A 102 -12.21 -13.43 -9.96
C SER A 102 -11.31 -14.01 -8.87
N GLY A 103 -9.98 -13.89 -9.05
CA GLY A 103 -8.97 -14.25 -8.07
C GLY A 103 -8.67 -13.16 -7.02
N GLY A 104 -9.44 -12.07 -6.96
CA GLY A 104 -9.20 -10.96 -6.05
C GLY A 104 -9.27 -11.37 -4.57
N ALA A 105 -10.05 -12.39 -4.22
CA ALA A 105 -10.12 -12.91 -2.85
C ALA A 105 -8.92 -13.80 -2.46
N ASP A 106 -8.17 -14.34 -3.43
CA ASP A 106 -7.07 -15.26 -3.17
C ASP A 106 -5.78 -14.54 -2.81
N PHE A 107 -5.31 -14.71 -1.58
CA PHE A 107 -4.10 -14.08 -1.06
C PHE A 107 -2.85 -14.32 -1.91
N ALA A 108 -2.74 -15.48 -2.57
CA ALA A 108 -1.60 -15.83 -3.43
C ALA A 108 -1.45 -14.90 -4.65
N ASN A 109 -2.57 -14.33 -5.11
CA ASN A 109 -2.62 -13.42 -6.25
C ASN A 109 -2.19 -12.00 -5.89
N TRP A 110 -1.92 -11.73 -4.61
CA TRP A 110 -1.45 -10.43 -4.14
C TRP A 110 0.03 -10.48 -3.77
N SER A 111 0.69 -9.34 -3.92
CA SER A 111 2.06 -9.12 -3.46
C SER A 111 2.10 -7.88 -2.60
N LEU A 112 2.66 -7.99 -1.40
CA LEU A 112 2.93 -6.83 -0.56
C LEU A 112 4.25 -6.20 -1.01
N ASP A 113 4.16 -5.00 -1.58
CA ASP A 113 5.33 -4.23 -2.03
C ASP A 113 5.92 -3.38 -0.90
N GLY A 114 5.10 -2.99 0.06
CA GLY A 114 5.55 -2.30 1.26
C GLY A 114 4.45 -2.08 2.28
N LEU A 115 4.81 -2.17 3.55
CA LEU A 115 3.94 -1.80 4.67
C LEU A 115 4.70 -0.78 5.51
N SER A 116 4.12 0.41 5.70
CA SER A 116 4.68 1.35 6.65
C SER A 116 4.66 0.69 8.02
N LYS A 117 5.76 0.82 8.76
CA LYS A 117 5.77 0.36 10.14
C LYS A 117 4.66 1.06 10.89
N ILE A 118 3.92 0.29 11.68
CA ILE A 118 3.19 0.85 12.80
C ILE A 118 4.28 1.23 13.79
N ASP A 119 4.80 2.45 13.66
CA ASP A 119 5.79 2.97 14.61
C ASP A 119 5.10 3.07 15.97
N ALA A 120 5.52 2.19 16.88
CA ALA A 120 5.25 2.30 18.32
C ALA A 120 6.10 3.41 18.97
N ASP A 121 7.02 4.02 18.23
CA ASP A 121 7.89 5.09 18.68
C ASP A 121 7.33 6.45 18.27
N ALA A 122 6.28 6.88 18.97
CA ALA A 122 6.12 8.30 19.26
C ALA A 122 7.16 8.70 20.33
N GLN A 123 8.44 8.65 19.97
CA GLN A 123 9.53 9.04 20.85
C GLN A 123 10.64 9.71 20.04
N ASP A 124 10.31 10.85 19.42
CA ASP A 124 11.31 11.87 19.13
C ASP A 124 10.78 13.21 19.66
N ALA A 125 11.12 13.46 20.92
CA ALA A 125 11.09 14.79 21.50
C ALA A 125 12.40 15.50 21.13
N PRO A 126 12.31 16.78 20.75
CA PRO A 126 13.12 17.78 21.42
C PRO A 126 12.29 18.70 22.33
#